data_AF-A0A7S1GC56-F1
#
_entry.id   AF-A0A7S1GC56-F1
#
_cell.length_a   1.000
_cell.length_b   1.000
_cell.length_c   1.000
_cell.angle_alpha   90.00
_cell.angle_beta   90.00
_cell.angle_gamma   90.00
#
_symmetry.space_group_name_H-M   'P 1'
#
loop_
_entity.id
_entity.type
_entity.pdbx_description
1 polymer ?
#
loop_
_entity_poly.entity_id
_entity_poly.type
_entity_poly.pdbx_seq_one_letter_code
_entity_poly.pdbx_strand_id
1 'polypeptide(L)'
;DGRVSQTWTPWRPAKPDCVVVQSDFQRPLVTPATAATAATLSAAQGERGIHLCGAYVLYSMPLLENGVRSGLQAARALGAALDWGCDCQALTCTCFDDGGDARGGAGAEGARSSGGGKG
;
A
#
# COMPACT_ATOMS: atom_id res chain seq x y z
N ASP A 1 4.88 4.45 41.46
CA ASP A 1 4.29 3.72 40.32
C ASP A 1 3.37 4.62 39.51
N GLY A 2 3.90 5.27 38.47
CA GLY A 2 3.11 6.14 37.60
C GLY A 2 2.36 5.31 36.55
N ARG A 3 1.02 5.40 36.53
CA ARG A 3 0.22 4.82 35.43
C ARG A 3 0.21 5.78 34.25
N VAL A 4 0.46 5.27 33.06
CA VAL A 4 0.37 6.01 31.80
C VAL A 4 -0.80 5.44 31.00
N SER A 5 -1.65 6.34 30.49
CA SER A 5 -2.78 5.99 29.64
C SER A 5 -2.87 6.97 28.48
N GLN A 6 -3.25 6.49 27.29
CA GLN A 6 -3.56 7.32 26.14
C GLN A 6 -5.09 7.33 25.93
N THR A 7 -5.66 8.48 25.61
CA THR A 7 -7.08 8.60 25.29
C THR A 7 -7.25 9.37 23.99
N TRP A 8 -8.11 8.86 23.11
CA TRP A 8 -8.45 9.46 21.82
C TRP A 8 -9.87 10.01 21.87
N THR A 9 -10.06 11.24 21.42
CA THR A 9 -11.38 11.92 21.40
C THR A 9 -12.14 11.80 22.73
N PRO A 10 -11.55 12.22 23.87
CA PRO A 10 -12.19 12.06 25.16
C PRO A 10 -13.44 12.94 25.26
N TRP A 11 -14.53 12.38 25.79
CA TRP A 11 -15.78 13.13 26.04
C TRP A 11 -15.63 14.23 27.11
N ARG A 12 -14.63 14.10 27.99
CA ARG A 12 -14.28 15.09 29.01
C ARG A 12 -12.79 15.37 28.96
N PRO A 13 -12.34 16.63 29.12
CA PRO A 13 -10.91 16.93 29.18
C PRO A 13 -10.21 16.13 30.27
N ALA A 14 -8.98 15.72 30.01
CA ALA A 14 -8.09 15.19 31.04
C ALA A 14 -7.80 16.29 32.09
N LYS A 15 -7.48 15.88 33.32
CA LYS A 15 -7.03 16.84 34.34
C LYS A 15 -5.74 17.52 33.86
N PRO A 16 -5.64 18.87 33.88
CA PRO A 16 -4.50 19.58 33.27
C PRO A 16 -3.13 19.17 33.80
N ASP A 17 -3.05 18.86 35.10
CA ASP A 17 -1.84 18.40 35.80
C ASP A 17 -1.43 16.96 35.47
N CYS A 18 -2.31 16.20 34.79
CA CYS A 18 -2.07 14.83 34.37
C CYS A 18 -1.74 14.70 32.87
N VAL A 19 -1.81 15.79 32.10
CA VAL A 19 -1.52 15.78 30.66
C VAL A 19 -0.02 15.82 30.45
N VAL A 20 0.55 14.71 29.98
CA VAL A 20 1.97 14.63 29.62
C VAL A 20 2.21 15.24 28.23
N VAL A 21 1.38 14.86 27.25
CA VAL A 21 1.41 15.36 25.87
C VAL A 21 -0.01 15.35 25.31
N GLN A 22 -0.34 16.36 24.50
CA GLN A 22 -1.55 16.40 23.69
C GLN A 22 -1.16 16.58 22.22
N SER A 23 -1.84 15.86 21.33
CA SER A 23 -1.63 15.96 19.89
C SER A 23 -2.96 15.87 19.16
N ASP A 24 -3.13 16.71 18.15
CA ASP A 24 -4.29 16.71 17.28
C ASP A 24 -3.98 15.90 16.02
N PHE A 25 -4.85 14.94 15.71
CA PHE A 25 -4.74 14.10 14.52
C PHE A 25 -5.93 14.34 13.61
N GLN A 26 -5.65 14.61 12.34
CA GLN A 26 -6.66 14.64 11.30
C GLN A 26 -6.58 13.35 10.47
N ARG A 27 -7.74 12.80 10.12
CA ARG A 27 -7.86 11.70 9.16
C ARG A 27 -8.74 12.17 8.00
N PRO A 28 -8.28 12.02 6.75
CA PRO A 28 -9.11 12.32 5.59
C PRO A 28 -10.29 11.36 5.52
N LEU A 29 -11.42 11.85 5.02
CA LEU A 29 -12.58 11.03 4.75
C LEU A 29 -12.31 10.19 3.50
N VAL A 30 -12.33 8.87 3.64
CA VAL A 30 -12.22 7.94 2.52
C VAL A 30 -13.61 7.69 1.96
N THR A 31 -13.78 7.94 0.67
CA THR A 31 -15.03 7.76 -0.06
C THR A 31 -14.77 6.87 -1.28
N PRO A 32 -15.82 6.37 -1.97
CA PRO A 32 -15.64 5.69 -3.25
C PRO A 32 -14.87 6.53 -4.29
N ALA A 33 -15.03 7.86 -4.28
CA ALA A 33 -14.26 8.75 -5.15
C ALA A 33 -12.76 8.74 -4.83
N THR A 34 -12.37 8.51 -3.58
CA THR A 34 -10.97 8.38 -3.17
C THR A 34 -10.28 7.20 -3.88
N ALA A 35 -10.99 6.12 -4.17
CA ALA A 35 -10.43 4.98 -4.92
C ALA A 35 -10.04 5.37 -6.35
N ALA A 36 -10.91 6.12 -7.03
CA ALA A 36 -10.63 6.64 -8.37
C ALA A 36 -9.45 7.61 -8.35
N THR A 37 -9.41 8.52 -7.37
CA THR A 37 -8.28 9.45 -7.21
C THR A 37 -6.96 8.71 -6.95
N ALA A 38 -6.96 7.66 -6.14
CA ALA A 38 -5.78 6.85 -5.89
C ALA A 38 -5.28 6.13 -7.16
N ALA A 39 -6.19 5.67 -8.03
CA ALA A 39 -5.81 5.11 -9.33
C ALA A 39 -5.16 6.16 -10.24
N THR A 40 -5.74 7.37 -10.31
CA THR A 40 -5.13 8.49 -11.05
C THR A 40 -3.76 8.86 -10.50
N LEU A 41 -3.63 8.90 -9.17
CA LEU A 41 -2.37 9.20 -8.50
C LEU A 41 -1.29 8.15 -8.80
N SER A 42 -1.66 6.87 -8.79
CA SER A 42 -0.77 5.76 -9.13
C SER A 42 -0.24 5.88 -10.56
N ALA A 43 -1.12 6.21 -11.51
CA ALA A 43 -0.74 6.40 -12.92
C ALA A 43 0.22 7.59 -13.13
N ALA A 44 0.14 8.62 -12.29
CA ALA A 44 0.98 9.82 -12.37
C ALA A 44 2.32 9.72 -11.62
N GLN A 45 2.62 8.59 -10.96
CA GLN A 45 3.87 8.42 -10.22
C GLN A 45 5.10 8.56 -11.14
N GLY A 46 6.05 9.39 -10.73
CA GLY A 46 7.29 9.64 -11.48
C GLY A 46 7.16 10.67 -12.60
N GLU A 47 5.96 11.18 -12.88
CA GLU A 47 5.80 12.29 -13.81
C GLU A 47 6.63 13.49 -13.34
N ARG A 48 7.49 14.01 -14.23
CA ARG A 48 8.44 15.10 -13.94
C ARG A 48 9.38 14.80 -12.76
N GLY A 49 9.65 13.52 -12.50
CA GLY A 49 10.52 13.08 -11.40
C GLY A 49 9.89 13.23 -10.02
N ILE A 50 8.56 13.40 -9.93
CA ILE A 50 7.83 13.53 -8.66
C ILE A 50 7.29 12.16 -8.26
N HIS A 51 7.69 11.68 -7.09
CA HIS A 51 7.15 10.49 -6.46
C HIS A 51 6.44 10.86 -5.17
N LEU A 52 5.20 10.40 -5.01
CA LEU A 52 4.40 10.68 -3.82
C LEU A 52 4.32 9.41 -2.97
N CYS A 53 4.56 9.57 -1.66
CA CYS A 53 4.44 8.50 -0.68
C CYS A 53 3.66 8.97 0.55
N GLY A 54 3.04 8.03 1.27
CA GLY A 54 2.30 8.29 2.48
C GLY A 54 1.11 7.34 2.66
N ALA A 55 0.50 7.39 3.85
CA ALA A 55 -0.57 6.48 4.27
C ALA A 55 -1.82 6.49 3.34
N TYR A 56 -1.99 7.56 2.56
CA TYR A 56 -3.16 7.78 1.69
C TYR A 56 -2.84 7.74 0.19
N VAL A 57 -1.61 7.41 -0.19
CA VAL A 57 -1.22 7.33 -1.61
C VAL A 57 -1.71 6.04 -2.26
N LEU A 58 -1.72 4.94 -1.51
CA LEU A 58 -2.19 3.64 -1.98
C LEU A 58 -3.64 3.40 -1.55
N TYR A 59 -4.43 2.82 -2.44
CA TYR A 59 -5.77 2.36 -2.13
C TYR A 59 -5.72 0.98 -1.47
N SER A 60 -5.44 0.94 -0.17
CA SER A 60 -5.39 -0.28 0.64
C SER A 60 -5.60 0.01 2.12
N MET A 61 -5.87 -1.05 2.90
CA MET A 61 -5.80 -1.04 4.36
C MET A 61 -4.64 -1.95 4.77
N PRO A 62 -3.80 -1.66 5.79
CA PRO A 62 -3.84 -0.57 6.78
C PRO A 62 -2.91 0.64 6.52
N LEU A 63 -3.18 1.78 7.19
CA LEU A 63 -2.51 3.08 6.98
C LEU A 63 -0.98 3.07 7.13
N LEU A 64 -0.47 2.42 8.17
CA LEU A 64 0.98 2.31 8.42
C LEU A 64 1.68 1.52 7.32
N GLU A 65 1.06 0.41 6.91
CA GLU A 65 1.56 -0.44 5.84
C GLU A 65 1.61 0.32 4.50
N ASN A 66 0.56 1.08 4.17
CA ASN A 66 0.57 1.93 2.99
C ASN A 66 1.69 2.97 3.03
N GLY A 67 1.94 3.57 4.20
CA GLY A 67 3.02 4.52 4.40
C GLY A 67 4.39 3.91 4.09
N VAL A 68 4.65 2.72 4.65
CA VAL A 68 5.90 1.99 4.42
C VAL A 68 6.02 1.56 2.95
N ARG A 69 5.02 0.89 2.39
CA ARG A 69 5.03 0.40 1.00
C ARG A 69 5.25 1.52 -0.01
N SER A 70 4.49 2.61 0.11
CA SER A 70 4.64 3.74 -0.81
C SER A 70 5.99 4.44 -0.66
N GLY A 71 6.54 4.50 0.56
CA GLY A 71 7.90 4.99 0.80
C GLY A 71 8.96 4.13 0.11
N LEU A 72 8.85 2.80 0.22
CA LEU A 72 9.75 1.87 -0.47
C LEU A 72 9.62 1.98 -1.99
N GLN A 73 8.41 2.12 -2.53
CA GLN A 73 8.19 2.34 -3.97
C GLN A 73 8.88 3.63 -4.45
N ALA A 74 8.71 4.74 -3.74
CA ALA A 74 9.37 6.00 -4.07
C ALA A 74 10.90 5.88 -3.97
N ALA A 75 11.42 5.27 -2.91
CA ALA A 75 12.86 5.07 -2.74
C ALA A 75 13.49 4.21 -3.86
N ARG A 76 12.82 3.13 -4.27
CA ARG A 76 13.25 2.30 -5.42
C ARG A 76 13.26 3.11 -6.72
N ALA A 77 12.23 3.90 -6.95
CA ALA A 77 12.14 4.74 -8.15
C ALA A 77 13.23 5.81 -8.20
N LEU A 78 13.70 6.28 -7.04
CA LEU A 78 14.83 7.19 -6.89
C LEU A 78 16.21 6.49 -6.92
N GLY A 79 16.26 5.16 -7.10
CA GLY A 79 17.49 4.39 -7.20
C GLY A 79 18.14 4.04 -5.86
N ALA A 80 17.42 4.17 -4.73
CA ALA A 80 17.96 3.78 -3.43
C ALA A 80 18.14 2.25 -3.36
N ALA A 81 19.31 1.81 -2.90
CA ALA A 81 19.53 0.43 -2.51
C ALA A 81 18.79 0.18 -1.20
N LEU A 82 17.74 -0.64 -1.25
CA LEU A 82 16.98 -1.05 -0.07
C LEU A 82 17.54 -2.38 0.44
N ASP A 83 18.15 -2.37 1.62
CA ASP A 83 18.74 -3.51 2.32
C ASP A 83 17.76 -4.20 3.29
N TRP A 84 16.48 -3.82 3.23
CA TRP A 84 15.40 -4.45 3.98
C TRP A 84 15.10 -5.81 3.36
N GLY A 85 15.85 -6.80 3.87
CA GLY A 85 16.00 -8.13 3.32
C GLY A 85 14.68 -8.83 3.00
N CYS A 86 14.59 -9.22 1.74
CA CYS A 86 14.12 -10.55 1.41
C CYS A 86 15.28 -11.22 0.66
N ASP A 87 15.77 -12.35 1.16
CA ASP A 87 16.69 -13.26 0.47
C ASP A 87 15.95 -13.97 -0.67
N CYS A 88 15.38 -13.20 -1.58
CA CYS A 88 14.62 -13.66 -2.72
C CYS A 88 15.14 -12.94 -3.97
N GLN A 89 16.23 -13.46 -4.51
CA GLN A 89 16.78 -13.06 -5.81
C GLN A 89 15.90 -13.50 -7.01
N ALA A 90 14.59 -13.60 -6.84
CA ALA A 90 13.67 -13.94 -7.91
C ALA A 90 12.60 -12.86 -8.02
N LEU A 91 12.35 -12.43 -9.26
CA LEU A 91 11.29 -11.50 -9.71
C LEU A 91 9.85 -11.95 -9.35
N THR A 92 9.69 -12.90 -8.43
CA THR A 92 8.43 -13.60 -8.09
C THR A 92 8.24 -13.83 -6.58
N CYS A 93 8.95 -13.14 -5.66
CA CYS A 93 8.60 -13.30 -4.23
C CYS A 93 7.22 -12.71 -3.97
N THR A 94 6.28 -13.58 -3.64
CA THR A 94 4.92 -13.28 -3.14
C THR A 94 4.91 -12.93 -1.65
N CYS A 95 6.08 -12.59 -1.11
CA CYS A 95 6.32 -12.33 0.31
C CYS A 95 5.65 -11.01 0.75
N PHE A 96 5.32 -10.18 -0.24
CA PHE A 96 4.33 -9.11 -0.18
C PHE A 96 3.42 -9.27 -1.39
N ASP A 97 2.25 -9.88 -1.20
CA ASP A 97 1.27 -10.04 -2.27
C ASP A 97 0.73 -8.64 -2.67
N ASP A 98 1.24 -8.09 -3.77
CA ASP A 98 0.56 -7.05 -4.55
C ASP A 98 -0.59 -7.76 -5.26
N GLY A 99 -1.72 -7.93 -4.56
CA GLY A 99 -2.96 -8.45 -5.10
C GLY A 99 -3.50 -7.55 -6.23
N GLY A 100 -2.88 -7.63 -7.40
CA GLY A 100 -3.34 -7.08 -8.66
C GLY A 100 -4.27 -8.08 -9.32
N ASP A 101 -5.56 -7.76 -9.34
CA ASP A 101 -6.59 -8.49 -10.08
C ASP A 101 -6.31 -8.36 -11.59
N ALA A 102 -5.40 -9.20 -12.10
CA ALA A 102 -5.16 -9.38 -13.52
C ALA A 102 -6.20 -10.35 -14.10
N ARG A 103 -7.43 -9.86 -14.30
CA ARG A 103 -8.40 -10.54 -15.17
C ARG A 103 -8.82 -9.64 -16.31
N GLY A 104 -8.06 -9.75 -17.40
CA GLY A 104 -8.46 -9.26 -18.71
C GLY A 104 -7.34 -9.39 -19.75
N GLY A 105 -7.44 -10.35 -20.67
CA GLY A 105 -6.72 -10.31 -21.95
C GLY A 105 -6.08 -11.60 -22.45
N ALA A 106 -6.89 -12.42 -23.13
CA ALA A 106 -6.59 -13.21 -24.33
C ALA A 106 -5.15 -13.68 -24.66
N GLY A 107 -4.97 -15.01 -24.71
CA GLY A 107 -4.73 -15.74 -25.98
C GLY A 107 -3.30 -15.93 -26.51
N ALA A 108 -2.81 -17.18 -26.42
CA ALA A 108 -1.91 -17.95 -27.31
C ALA A 108 -1.23 -19.02 -26.43
N GLU A 109 -1.41 -20.34 -26.56
CA GLU A 109 -1.02 -21.29 -27.60
C GLU A 109 -1.87 -22.57 -27.37
N GLY A 110 -2.34 -23.33 -28.36
CA GLY A 110 -1.66 -23.66 -29.60
C GLY A 110 -1.02 -25.05 -29.62
N ALA A 111 -1.57 -26.08 -28.95
CA ALA A 111 -1.17 -27.47 -29.17
C ALA A 111 -2.35 -28.31 -29.69
N ARG A 112 -2.34 -28.56 -30.99
CA ARG A 112 -3.20 -29.52 -31.70
C ARG A 112 -2.76 -30.94 -31.33
N SER A 113 -3.72 -31.82 -31.04
CA SER A 113 -3.56 -33.26 -31.34
C SER A 113 -4.82 -33.76 -32.04
N SER A 114 -4.66 -34.00 -33.34
CA SER A 114 -5.58 -34.65 -34.25
C SER A 114 -5.50 -36.18 -34.17
N GLY A 115 -6.63 -36.86 -34.40
CA GLY A 115 -6.73 -38.29 -34.72
C GLY A 115 -7.47 -39.08 -33.63
N GLY A 116 -8.58 -39.78 -33.83
CA GLY A 116 -9.21 -40.27 -35.06
C GLY A 116 -9.16 -41.81 -35.10
N GLY A 117 -10.29 -42.47 -34.78
CA GLY A 117 -10.71 -43.71 -35.45
C GLY A 117 -10.28 -45.09 -34.88
N LYS A 118 -11.30 -45.82 -34.40
CA LYS A 118 -11.60 -47.26 -34.56
C LYS A 118 -10.53 -48.34 -34.26
N GLY A 119 -10.93 -49.27 -33.41
CA GLY A 119 -10.41 -50.64 -33.26
C GLY A 119 -11.27 -51.39 -32.26
#